data_AF-A0A7X7X7Z6-F1
#
_entry.id   AF-A0A7X7X7Z6-F1
#
_cell.length_a   1.000
_cell.length_b   1.000
_cell.length_c   1.000
_cell.angle_alpha   90.00
_cell.angle_beta   90.00
_cell.angle_gamma   90.00
#
_symmetry.space_group_name_H-M   'P 1'
#
loop_
_entity.id
_entity.type
_entity.pdbx_description
1 polymer ?
#
loop_
_entity_poly.entity_id
_entity_poly.type
_entity_poly.pdbx_seq_one_letter_code
_entity_poly.pdbx_strand_id
1 'polypeptide(L)'
;RDITIAESAMLVIQLANPAKYSPINNPENARERQLDVLKQMVDLGYATKEEADISFNQYWDSYNYRRSNIASAYFDNQSKAPYFSEYVRIQLNDMLYGAVDVNKDGYTVQTTLDLKFQKAADEMMTEAIKSINERFKERSSSKLAYVDRNYIPIVDMLALAFNLEDIKVAGAKQKRAAEDYYYESLNPLVDVLSLMFGINDLKSASSYGYAKENQQAKKSTIEGALITIENSTGHIVAMVGGSDFKTKQYNRATDAKVMPGSTIKPLYYSAAISSRKYTPATRLYDGPVVFFDELGRSFTPMNFLGTWEGSVLLRNALAKSMNVPSLQVLQGVGFDVAIDRMSRLLGMEDQKNDIRLFPRNFPLGLGVTAVSPLQMARAFATFANQGRSTDPMAIVSVEDRNGNIVLEPEKERIRNLQRTGGKDKQIMTPQEAFIMTSMLESTIEYGTLRSSMRAVEGSFADMALAGKTGTTQNWGDAWTVGFSPYYTTAIWFGFDTPGNSLGREFTGATIAGPVWAKYMQKIHEGLEPKKFERPTSG
;
A
#
# COMPACT_ATOMS: atom_id res chain seq x y z
N ARG A 1 -39.57 -14.14 -9.02
CA ARG A 1 -40.48 -13.70 -10.11
C ARG A 1 -39.73 -13.46 -11.41
N ASP A 2 -38.42 -13.17 -11.34
CA ASP A 2 -37.59 -12.84 -12.51
C ASP A 2 -36.56 -13.93 -12.87
N ILE A 3 -36.85 -15.21 -12.61
CA ILE A 3 -35.94 -16.32 -12.94
C ILE A 3 -36.57 -17.26 -13.96
N THR A 4 -35.74 -17.75 -14.87
CA THR A 4 -36.10 -18.74 -15.89
C THR A 4 -36.35 -20.12 -15.30
N ILE A 5 -36.92 -21.04 -16.08
CA ILE A 5 -37.18 -22.42 -15.67
C ILE A 5 -35.85 -23.14 -15.39
N ALA A 6 -34.82 -22.92 -16.21
CA ALA A 6 -33.48 -23.44 -16.00
C ALA A 6 -32.84 -22.89 -14.72
N GLU A 7 -32.94 -21.58 -14.46
CA GLU A 7 -32.43 -20.99 -13.20
C GLU A 7 -33.17 -21.53 -11.97
N SER A 8 -34.48 -21.75 -12.09
CA SER A 8 -35.29 -22.37 -11.03
C SER A 8 -34.81 -23.78 -10.73
N ALA A 9 -34.61 -24.61 -11.76
CA ALA A 9 -34.03 -25.95 -11.61
C ALA A 9 -32.62 -25.90 -11.01
N MET A 10 -31.78 -24.94 -11.42
CA MET A 10 -30.43 -24.75 -10.89
C MET A 10 -30.43 -24.42 -9.39
N LEU A 11 -31.40 -23.63 -8.91
CA LEU A 11 -31.56 -23.33 -7.48
C LEU A 11 -32.02 -24.56 -6.69
N VAL A 12 -32.96 -25.34 -7.24
CA VAL A 12 -33.48 -26.54 -6.58
C VAL A 12 -32.40 -27.60 -6.37
N ILE A 13 -31.51 -27.81 -7.35
CA ILE A 13 -30.43 -28.80 -7.20
C ILE A 13 -29.42 -28.43 -6.10
N GLN A 14 -29.31 -27.15 -5.73
CA GLN A 14 -28.47 -26.72 -4.61
C GLN A 14 -28.99 -27.21 -3.27
N LEU A 15 -30.31 -27.41 -3.13
CA LEU A 15 -30.90 -27.89 -1.88
C LEU A 15 -30.49 -29.34 -1.57
N ALA A 16 -30.25 -30.14 -2.59
CA ALA A 16 -29.86 -31.54 -2.43
C ALA A 16 -28.41 -31.67 -1.93
N ASN A 17 -27.48 -30.96 -2.57
CA ASN A 17 -26.09 -30.90 -2.13
C ASN A 17 -25.37 -29.70 -2.79
N PRO A 18 -25.23 -28.56 -2.10
CA PRO A 18 -24.67 -27.35 -2.68
C PRO A 18 -23.17 -27.48 -2.97
N ALA A 19 -22.44 -28.34 -2.26
CA ALA A 19 -21.02 -28.56 -2.54
C ALA A 19 -20.83 -29.35 -3.85
N LYS A 20 -21.60 -30.43 -4.02
CA LYS A 20 -21.50 -31.33 -5.18
C LYS A 20 -22.09 -30.74 -6.46
N TYR A 21 -23.20 -30.01 -6.34
CA TYR A 21 -23.96 -29.46 -7.47
C TYR A 21 -23.77 -27.95 -7.64
N SER A 22 -22.75 -27.36 -7.01
CA SER A 22 -22.40 -25.95 -7.23
C SER A 22 -22.07 -25.73 -8.71
N PRO A 23 -22.79 -24.84 -9.41
CA PRO A 23 -22.45 -24.52 -10.80
C PRO A 23 -21.05 -23.89 -10.90
N ILE A 24 -20.60 -23.21 -9.84
CA ILE A 24 -19.29 -22.54 -9.78
C ILE A 24 -18.16 -23.56 -9.64
N ASN A 25 -18.30 -24.53 -8.71
CA ASN A 25 -17.23 -25.47 -8.38
C ASN A 25 -17.25 -26.74 -9.24
N ASN A 26 -18.45 -27.20 -9.61
CA ASN A 26 -18.70 -28.47 -10.28
C ASN A 26 -19.76 -28.29 -11.40
N PRO A 27 -19.49 -27.45 -12.42
CA PRO A 27 -20.46 -27.07 -13.45
C PRO A 27 -21.05 -28.27 -14.20
N GLU A 28 -20.24 -29.28 -14.53
CA GLU A 28 -20.72 -30.48 -15.23
C GLU A 28 -21.73 -31.28 -14.38
N ASN A 29 -21.42 -31.51 -13.11
CA ASN A 29 -22.34 -32.19 -12.18
C ASN A 29 -23.64 -31.38 -11.99
N ALA A 30 -23.53 -30.04 -11.93
CA ALA A 30 -24.67 -29.15 -11.82
C ALA A 30 -25.54 -29.20 -13.09
N ARG A 31 -24.92 -29.23 -14.27
CA ARG A 31 -25.58 -29.31 -15.58
C ARG A 31 -26.37 -30.59 -15.75
N GLU A 32 -25.75 -31.74 -15.48
CA GLU A 32 -26.43 -33.04 -15.54
C GLU A 32 -27.63 -33.07 -14.58
N ARG A 33 -27.42 -32.62 -13.34
CA ARG A 33 -28.47 -32.65 -12.32
C ARG A 33 -29.61 -31.67 -12.63
N GLN A 34 -29.30 -30.50 -13.20
CA GLN A 34 -30.29 -29.52 -13.64
C GLN A 34 -31.14 -30.11 -14.78
N LEU A 35 -30.52 -30.81 -15.73
CA LEU A 35 -31.23 -31.45 -16.83
C LEU A 35 -32.20 -32.53 -16.33
N ASP A 36 -31.80 -33.33 -15.32
CA ASP A 36 -32.69 -34.31 -14.69
C ASP A 36 -33.92 -33.67 -14.05
N VAL A 37 -33.72 -32.54 -13.34
CA VAL A 37 -34.83 -31.80 -12.73
C VAL A 37 -35.75 -31.19 -13.79
N LEU A 38 -35.19 -30.64 -14.87
CA LEU A 38 -35.98 -30.10 -15.97
C LEU A 38 -36.82 -31.18 -16.66
N LYS A 39 -36.27 -32.39 -16.88
CA LYS A 39 -37.03 -33.53 -17.40
C LYS A 39 -38.19 -33.89 -16.48
N GLN A 40 -37.96 -33.95 -15.16
CA GLN A 40 -39.03 -34.21 -14.20
C GLN A 40 -40.11 -33.11 -14.21
N MET A 41 -39.72 -31.85 -14.38
CA MET A 41 -40.67 -30.74 -14.51
C MET A 41 -41.55 -30.87 -15.76
N VAL A 42 -40.97 -31.33 -16.88
CA VAL A 42 -41.73 -31.63 -18.11
C VAL A 42 -42.66 -32.81 -17.91
N ASP A 43 -42.18 -33.91 -17.31
CA ASP A 43 -42.97 -35.12 -17.07
C ASP A 43 -44.17 -34.86 -16.13
N LEU A 44 -44.01 -33.96 -15.17
CA LEU A 44 -45.05 -33.55 -14.23
C LEU A 44 -45.97 -32.44 -14.79
N GLY A 45 -45.73 -31.97 -16.01
CA GLY A 45 -46.55 -30.96 -16.68
C GLY A 45 -46.34 -29.52 -16.19
N TYR A 46 -45.24 -29.22 -15.49
CA TYR A 46 -44.90 -27.87 -15.03
C TYR A 46 -44.25 -27.00 -16.11
N ALA A 47 -43.73 -27.60 -17.18
CA ALA A 47 -43.16 -26.89 -18.33
C ALA A 47 -43.35 -27.73 -19.61
N THR A 48 -43.40 -27.09 -20.77
CA THR A 48 -43.31 -27.82 -22.04
C THR A 48 -41.87 -28.22 -22.33
N LYS A 49 -41.67 -29.27 -23.14
CA LYS A 49 -40.33 -29.72 -23.54
C LYS A 49 -39.54 -28.63 -24.26
N GLU A 50 -40.19 -27.90 -25.18
CA GLU A 50 -39.56 -26.80 -25.91
C GLU A 50 -39.13 -25.66 -24.98
N GLU A 51 -39.97 -25.26 -24.02
CA GLU A 51 -39.60 -24.21 -23.05
C GLU A 51 -38.42 -24.64 -22.16
N ALA A 52 -38.41 -25.90 -21.70
CA ALA A 52 -37.33 -26.44 -20.88
C ALA A 52 -36.01 -26.51 -21.65
N ASP A 53 -36.04 -26.99 -22.90
CA ASP A 53 -34.85 -27.10 -23.75
C ASP A 53 -34.29 -25.72 -24.14
N ILE A 54 -35.16 -24.76 -24.51
CA ILE A 54 -34.76 -23.38 -24.81
C ILE A 54 -34.14 -22.73 -23.57
N SER A 55 -34.78 -22.84 -22.41
CA SER A 55 -34.30 -22.23 -21.17
C SER A 55 -32.97 -22.85 -20.72
N PHE A 56 -32.79 -24.16 -20.87
CA PHE A 56 -31.55 -24.85 -20.56
C PHE A 56 -30.39 -24.38 -21.45
N ASN A 57 -30.60 -24.35 -22.77
CA ASN A 57 -29.57 -23.93 -23.72
C ASN A 57 -29.19 -22.46 -23.50
N GLN A 58 -30.15 -21.55 -23.36
CA GLN A 58 -29.87 -20.13 -23.08
C GLN A 58 -29.07 -19.93 -21.79
N TYR A 59 -29.35 -20.69 -20.73
CA TYR A 59 -28.61 -20.62 -19.48
C TYR A 59 -27.14 -21.03 -19.68
N TRP A 60 -26.88 -22.14 -20.38
CA TRP A 60 -25.51 -22.64 -20.58
C TRP A 60 -24.71 -21.91 -21.68
N ASP A 61 -25.38 -21.39 -22.70
CA ASP A 61 -24.76 -20.55 -23.74
C ASP A 61 -24.25 -19.22 -23.16
N SER A 62 -24.97 -18.67 -22.18
CA SER A 62 -24.56 -17.46 -21.44
C SER A 62 -23.75 -17.76 -20.17
N TYR A 63 -23.45 -19.03 -19.88
CA TYR A 63 -22.78 -19.42 -18.66
C TYR A 63 -21.30 -19.01 -18.66
N ASN A 64 -20.90 -18.23 -17.67
CA ASN A 64 -19.51 -17.79 -17.54
C ASN A 64 -18.69 -18.81 -16.73
N TYR A 65 -18.00 -19.70 -17.44
CA TYR A 65 -17.08 -20.70 -16.88
C TYR A 65 -15.90 -20.11 -16.09
N ARG A 66 -15.62 -18.81 -16.22
CA ARG A 66 -14.57 -18.11 -15.46
C ARG A 66 -15.04 -17.63 -14.09
N ARG A 67 -16.30 -17.84 -13.71
CA ARG A 67 -16.78 -17.54 -12.36
C ARG A 67 -16.05 -18.45 -11.37
N SER A 68 -15.33 -17.83 -10.45
CA SER A 68 -14.57 -18.49 -9.40
C SER A 68 -15.32 -18.38 -8.07
N ASN A 69 -15.24 -19.41 -7.24
CA ASN A 69 -15.67 -19.39 -5.84
C ASN A 69 -14.86 -18.44 -4.95
N ILE A 70 -13.69 -18.01 -5.41
CA ILE A 70 -12.84 -16.98 -4.78
C ILE A 70 -13.40 -15.58 -5.09
N ALA A 71 -14.07 -15.42 -6.23
CA ALA A 71 -14.87 -14.25 -6.54
C ALA A 71 -16.23 -14.40 -5.86
N SER A 72 -16.28 -14.20 -4.54
CA SER A 72 -17.58 -14.12 -3.86
C SER A 72 -18.45 -13.09 -4.59
N ALA A 73 -19.74 -13.40 -4.77
CA ALA A 73 -20.70 -12.48 -5.37
C ALA A 73 -20.74 -11.09 -4.70
N TYR A 74 -20.15 -10.97 -3.51
CA TYR A 74 -19.92 -9.72 -2.77
C TYR A 74 -18.99 -8.73 -3.48
N PHE A 75 -18.02 -9.21 -4.28
CA PHE A 75 -17.02 -8.36 -4.93
C PHE A 75 -17.19 -8.21 -6.44
N ASP A 76 -17.94 -9.11 -7.10
CA ASP A 76 -17.78 -9.30 -8.55
C ASP A 76 -18.55 -8.29 -9.42
N ASN A 77 -19.31 -7.33 -8.87
CA ASN A 77 -20.01 -6.33 -9.72
C ASN A 77 -20.29 -4.92 -9.15
N GLN A 78 -20.01 -4.58 -7.87
CA GLN A 78 -20.44 -3.27 -7.32
C GLN A 78 -19.45 -2.52 -6.42
N SER A 79 -18.43 -3.16 -5.83
CA SER A 79 -17.55 -2.42 -4.93
C SER A 79 -16.62 -1.49 -5.72
N LYS A 80 -16.83 -0.18 -5.57
CA LYS A 80 -15.97 0.88 -6.13
C LYS A 80 -14.66 1.03 -5.36
N ALA A 81 -14.47 0.31 -4.24
CA ALA A 81 -13.35 0.47 -3.33
C ALA A 81 -13.04 -0.84 -2.57
N PRO A 82 -12.60 -1.88 -3.26
CA PRO A 82 -12.58 -3.23 -2.69
C PRO A 82 -11.59 -3.40 -1.52
N TYR A 83 -10.41 -2.76 -1.58
CA TYR A 83 -9.46 -2.75 -0.46
C TYR A 83 -10.06 -2.11 0.81
N PHE A 84 -10.80 -1.01 0.63
CA PHE A 84 -11.46 -0.32 1.74
C PHE A 84 -12.62 -1.13 2.30
N SER A 85 -13.45 -1.75 1.45
CA SER A 85 -14.51 -2.65 1.90
C SER A 85 -13.98 -3.80 2.76
N GLU A 86 -12.88 -4.42 2.33
CA GLU A 86 -12.26 -5.51 3.09
C GLU A 86 -11.65 -5.01 4.41
N TYR A 87 -11.02 -3.83 4.40
CA TYR A 87 -10.54 -3.19 5.63
C TYR A 87 -11.70 -2.93 6.62
N VAL A 88 -12.82 -2.38 6.15
CA VAL A 88 -14.02 -2.16 6.97
C VAL A 88 -14.56 -3.48 7.53
N ARG A 89 -14.59 -4.54 6.73
CA ARG A 89 -15.04 -5.87 7.16
C ARG A 89 -14.20 -6.41 8.32
N ILE A 90 -12.87 -6.29 8.22
CA ILE A 90 -11.93 -6.71 9.27
C ILE A 90 -12.14 -5.86 10.54
N GLN A 91 -12.18 -4.53 10.40
CA GLN A 91 -12.38 -3.62 11.53
C GLN A 91 -13.73 -3.85 12.24
N LEU A 92 -14.79 -4.11 11.48
CA LEU A 92 -16.10 -4.37 12.04
C LEU A 92 -16.13 -5.68 12.85
N ASN A 93 -15.41 -6.70 12.38
CA ASN A 93 -15.28 -7.96 13.11
C ASN A 93 -14.51 -7.80 14.43
N ASP A 94 -13.53 -6.89 14.48
CA ASP A 94 -12.81 -6.58 15.71
C ASP A 94 -13.67 -5.77 16.69
N MET A 95 -14.56 -4.90 16.19
CA MET A 95 -15.46 -4.08 17.02
C MET A 95 -16.66 -4.87 17.55
N LEU A 96 -17.22 -5.80 16.77
CA LEU A 96 -18.37 -6.62 17.14
C LEU A 96 -17.89 -7.96 17.75
N TYR A 97 -17.60 -7.97 19.05
CA TYR A 97 -17.17 -9.18 19.76
C TYR A 97 -18.28 -10.27 19.84
N GLY A 98 -17.93 -11.52 19.54
CA GLY A 98 -18.31 -12.68 20.36
C GLY A 98 -19.61 -13.46 20.08
N ALA A 99 -20.50 -13.07 19.15
CA ALA A 99 -21.65 -13.92 18.76
C ALA A 99 -22.30 -13.56 17.41
N VAL A 100 -21.77 -12.54 16.74
CA VAL A 100 -22.39 -11.89 15.59
C VAL A 100 -21.65 -12.29 14.34
N ASP A 101 -22.36 -12.83 13.35
CA ASP A 101 -21.77 -13.12 12.04
C ASP A 101 -22.03 -11.91 11.14
N VAL A 102 -21.03 -11.03 11.06
CA VAL A 102 -21.04 -9.81 10.23
C VAL A 102 -21.53 -10.10 8.80
N ASN A 103 -21.30 -11.32 8.28
CA ASN A 103 -21.69 -11.70 6.93
C ASN A 103 -23.13 -12.23 6.82
N LYS A 104 -23.76 -12.66 7.93
CA LYS A 104 -25.11 -13.25 7.92
C LYS A 104 -26.17 -12.37 8.56
N ASP A 105 -25.78 -11.43 9.41
CA ASP A 105 -26.71 -10.70 10.25
C ASP A 105 -27.35 -9.47 9.56
N GLY A 106 -26.81 -9.06 8.41
CA GLY A 106 -27.39 -8.05 7.52
C GLY A 106 -27.18 -6.62 7.99
N TYR A 107 -25.96 -6.28 8.42
CA TYR A 107 -25.62 -4.92 8.86
C TYR A 107 -25.48 -3.93 7.71
N THR A 108 -25.93 -2.69 7.95
CA THR A 108 -25.62 -1.54 7.10
C THR A 108 -24.53 -0.72 7.77
N VAL A 109 -23.41 -0.52 7.07
CA VAL A 109 -22.24 0.18 7.60
C VAL A 109 -22.07 1.51 6.86
N GLN A 110 -22.17 2.61 7.59
CA GLN A 110 -21.81 3.93 7.07
C GLN A 110 -20.31 4.13 7.25
N THR A 111 -19.63 4.52 6.17
CA THR A 111 -18.16 4.61 6.15
C THR A 111 -17.69 6.02 5.83
N THR A 112 -16.39 6.27 6.02
CA THR A 112 -15.77 7.57 5.82
C THR A 112 -15.28 7.83 4.39
N LEU A 113 -15.44 6.87 3.49
CA LEU A 113 -14.83 6.91 2.16
C LEU A 113 -15.47 7.97 1.26
N ASP A 114 -14.66 8.81 0.63
CA ASP A 114 -15.12 9.71 -0.43
C ASP A 114 -14.94 9.04 -1.80
N LEU A 115 -16.04 8.75 -2.48
CA LEU A 115 -16.02 8.05 -3.78
C LEU A 115 -15.32 8.83 -4.89
N LYS A 116 -15.30 10.17 -4.84
CA LYS A 116 -14.58 10.98 -5.83
C LYS A 116 -13.08 10.87 -5.59
N PHE A 117 -12.66 10.92 -4.32
CA PHE A 117 -11.24 10.83 -3.96
C PHE A 117 -10.71 9.42 -4.18
N GLN A 118 -11.52 8.40 -3.89
CA GLN A 118 -11.20 7.01 -4.17
C GLN A 118 -11.02 6.78 -5.67
N LYS A 119 -11.95 7.26 -6.50
CA LYS A 119 -11.84 7.13 -7.96
C LYS A 119 -10.55 7.77 -8.48
N ALA A 120 -10.22 8.98 -8.01
CA ALA A 120 -8.97 9.64 -8.38
C ALA A 120 -7.72 8.86 -7.91
N ALA A 121 -7.78 8.24 -6.73
CA ALA A 121 -6.69 7.41 -6.22
C ALA A 121 -6.49 6.15 -7.07
N ASP A 122 -7.57 5.45 -7.41
CA ASP A 122 -7.53 4.25 -8.24
C ASP A 122 -6.97 4.55 -9.63
N GLU A 123 -7.49 5.58 -10.32
CA GLU A 123 -7.02 5.99 -11.65
C GLU A 123 -5.52 6.31 -11.65
N MET A 124 -5.06 7.14 -10.70
CA MET A 124 -3.66 7.55 -10.64
C MET A 124 -2.73 6.42 -10.23
N MET A 125 -3.12 5.57 -9.28
CA MET A 125 -2.29 4.46 -8.84
C MET A 125 -2.19 3.38 -9.92
N THR A 126 -3.28 3.05 -10.61
CA THR A 126 -3.25 2.10 -11.73
C THR A 126 -2.32 2.59 -12.85
N GLU A 127 -2.45 3.86 -13.26
CA GLU A 127 -1.58 4.44 -14.29
C GLU A 127 -0.11 4.47 -13.83
N ALA A 128 0.13 4.93 -12.60
CA ALA A 128 1.48 5.05 -12.06
C ALA A 128 2.18 3.70 -11.93
N ILE A 129 1.52 2.68 -11.34
CA ILE A 129 2.10 1.34 -11.19
C ILE A 129 2.43 0.75 -12.56
N LYS A 130 1.53 0.88 -13.55
CA LYS A 130 1.77 0.42 -14.92
C LYS A 130 3.00 1.11 -15.53
N SER A 131 3.02 2.45 -15.55
CA SER A 131 4.12 3.22 -16.12
C SER A 131 5.46 2.99 -15.43
N ILE A 132 5.46 2.81 -14.10
CA ILE A 132 6.66 2.50 -13.33
C ILE A 132 7.20 1.11 -13.70
N ASN A 133 6.34 0.10 -13.80
CA ASN A 133 6.75 -1.25 -14.20
C ASN A 133 7.26 -1.31 -15.64
N GLU A 134 6.64 -0.60 -16.58
CA GLU A 134 7.12 -0.51 -17.97
C GLU A 134 8.54 0.08 -18.04
N ARG A 135 8.75 1.25 -17.40
CA ARG A 135 10.08 1.87 -17.30
C ARG A 135 11.09 0.97 -16.59
N PHE A 136 10.68 0.27 -15.53
CA PHE A 136 11.55 -0.64 -14.80
C PHE A 136 11.98 -1.85 -15.66
N LYS A 137 11.05 -2.42 -16.43
CA LYS A 137 11.34 -3.51 -17.38
C LYS A 137 12.30 -3.05 -18.48
N GLU A 138 12.04 -1.91 -19.13
CA GLU A 138 12.92 -1.34 -20.15
C GLU A 138 14.36 -1.12 -19.64
N ARG A 139 14.48 -0.55 -18.44
CA ARG A 139 15.79 -0.31 -17.80
C ARG A 139 16.49 -1.60 -17.40
N SER A 140 15.76 -2.56 -16.82
CA SER A 140 16.31 -3.87 -16.45
C SER A 140 16.84 -4.60 -17.67
N SER A 141 16.07 -4.63 -18.77
CA SER A 141 16.48 -5.21 -20.04
C SER A 141 17.72 -4.51 -20.62
N SER A 142 17.77 -3.18 -20.57
CA SER A 142 18.94 -2.41 -21.03
C SER A 142 20.20 -2.70 -20.21
N LYS A 143 20.07 -2.84 -18.89
CA LYS A 143 21.19 -3.16 -17.98
C LYS A 143 21.70 -4.59 -18.22
N LEU A 144 20.79 -5.55 -18.38
CA LEU A 144 21.12 -6.93 -18.76
C LEU A 144 21.86 -6.96 -20.10
N ALA A 145 21.38 -6.25 -21.12
CA ALA A 145 22.04 -6.16 -22.42
C ALA A 145 23.45 -5.53 -22.33
N TYR A 146 23.63 -4.51 -21.48
CA TYR A 146 24.95 -3.92 -21.22
C TYR A 146 25.90 -4.91 -20.54
N VAL A 147 25.42 -5.67 -19.55
CA VAL A 147 26.20 -6.70 -18.88
C VAL A 147 26.58 -7.83 -19.85
N ASP A 148 25.61 -8.31 -20.62
CA ASP A 148 25.80 -9.31 -21.68
C ASP A 148 26.86 -8.87 -22.70
N ARG A 149 26.88 -7.60 -23.07
CA ARG A 149 27.82 -7.08 -24.07
C ARG A 149 29.23 -6.86 -23.53
N ASN A 150 29.35 -6.33 -22.31
CA ASN A 150 30.64 -5.81 -21.82
C ASN A 150 31.30 -6.70 -20.78
N TYR A 151 30.52 -7.39 -19.94
CA TYR A 151 31.08 -8.15 -18.81
C TYR A 151 31.06 -9.66 -19.05
N ILE A 152 30.00 -10.21 -19.66
CA ILE A 152 29.94 -11.66 -19.94
C ILE A 152 31.15 -12.14 -20.75
N PRO A 153 31.61 -11.45 -21.82
CA PRO A 153 32.80 -11.88 -22.54
C PRO A 153 34.07 -11.88 -21.67
N ILE A 154 34.19 -10.92 -20.74
CA ILE A 154 35.33 -10.84 -19.81
C ILE A 154 35.24 -11.98 -18.79
N VAL A 155 34.06 -12.23 -18.24
CA VAL A 155 33.82 -13.31 -17.27
C VAL A 155 34.07 -14.67 -17.92
N ASP A 156 33.57 -14.91 -19.13
CA ASP A 156 33.82 -16.15 -19.86
C ASP A 156 35.30 -16.30 -20.22
N MET A 157 35.99 -15.20 -20.60
CA MET A 157 37.44 -15.20 -20.82
C MET A 157 38.20 -15.57 -19.53
N LEU A 158 37.85 -14.97 -18.38
CA LEU A 158 38.48 -15.27 -17.09
C LEU A 158 38.16 -16.69 -16.65
N ALA A 159 36.93 -17.16 -16.81
CA ALA A 159 36.53 -18.53 -16.49
C ALA A 159 37.31 -19.55 -17.34
N LEU A 160 37.53 -19.26 -18.63
CA LEU A 160 38.40 -20.07 -19.50
C LEU A 160 39.87 -19.99 -19.08
N ALA A 161 40.39 -18.80 -18.79
CA ALA A 161 41.80 -18.59 -18.44
C ALA A 161 42.19 -19.27 -17.12
N PHE A 162 41.28 -19.31 -16.14
CA PHE A 162 41.50 -19.90 -14.82
C PHE A 162 40.86 -21.29 -14.65
N ASN A 163 40.33 -21.87 -15.73
CA ASN A 163 39.64 -23.17 -15.73
C ASN A 163 38.51 -23.29 -14.69
N LEU A 164 37.73 -22.23 -14.54
CA LEU A 164 36.59 -22.14 -13.62
C LEU A 164 35.30 -22.53 -14.35
N GLU A 165 35.14 -23.82 -14.66
CA GLU A 165 34.03 -24.32 -15.48
C GLU A 165 32.63 -24.01 -14.92
N ASP A 166 32.50 -23.90 -13.59
CA ASP A 166 31.25 -23.56 -12.89
C ASP A 166 30.78 -22.11 -13.08
N ILE A 167 31.59 -21.25 -13.72
CA ILE A 167 31.31 -19.80 -13.87
C ILE A 167 30.78 -19.44 -15.27
N LYS A 168 30.69 -20.41 -16.22
CA LYS A 168 30.22 -20.15 -17.59
C LYS A 168 28.77 -19.64 -17.62
N VAL A 169 28.56 -18.43 -18.14
CA VAL A 169 27.25 -17.75 -18.06
C VAL A 169 26.30 -18.10 -19.22
N ALA A 170 26.82 -18.66 -20.33
CA ALA A 170 26.01 -19.01 -21.49
C ALA A 170 24.85 -20.00 -21.20
N GLY A 171 25.07 -20.98 -20.31
CA GLY A 171 24.04 -21.96 -19.93
C GLY A 171 22.93 -21.38 -19.06
N ALA A 172 23.23 -20.37 -18.25
CA ALA A 172 22.24 -19.71 -17.40
C ALA A 172 21.19 -18.93 -18.23
N LYS A 173 21.57 -18.40 -19.40
CA LYS A 173 20.67 -17.68 -20.30
C LYS A 173 19.65 -18.61 -20.97
N GLN A 174 20.10 -19.75 -21.50
CA GLN A 174 19.21 -20.76 -22.07
C GLN A 174 18.26 -21.34 -21.01
N LYS A 175 18.78 -21.58 -19.80
CA LYS A 175 17.96 -22.01 -18.67
C LYS A 175 16.87 -21.00 -18.33
N ARG A 176 17.21 -19.70 -18.26
CA ARG A 176 16.26 -18.64 -17.96
C ARG A 176 15.17 -18.50 -19.04
N ALA A 177 15.56 -18.51 -20.31
CA ALA A 177 14.60 -18.46 -21.42
C ALA A 177 13.66 -19.69 -21.45
N ALA A 178 14.18 -20.88 -21.10
CA ALA A 178 13.38 -22.08 -20.97
C ALA A 178 12.43 -22.02 -19.76
N GLU A 179 12.88 -21.47 -18.64
CA GLU A 179 12.03 -21.21 -17.46
C GLU A 179 10.91 -20.21 -17.79
N ASP A 180 11.24 -19.09 -18.44
CA ASP A 180 10.26 -18.06 -18.82
C ASP A 180 9.20 -18.63 -19.79
N TYR A 181 9.62 -19.36 -20.83
CA TYR A 181 8.69 -20.04 -21.75
C TYR A 181 7.80 -21.07 -21.04
N TYR A 182 8.37 -21.82 -20.09
CA TYR A 182 7.60 -22.77 -19.31
C TYR A 182 6.50 -22.08 -18.50
N TYR A 183 6.81 -21.03 -17.75
CA TYR A 183 5.83 -20.35 -16.91
C TYR A 183 4.79 -19.58 -17.73
N GLU A 184 5.21 -18.84 -18.77
CA GLU A 184 4.31 -17.97 -19.53
C GLU A 184 3.44 -18.72 -20.54
N SER A 185 3.94 -19.81 -21.13
CA SER A 185 3.26 -20.50 -22.23
C SER A 185 2.83 -21.92 -21.89
N LEU A 186 3.69 -22.73 -21.25
CA LEU A 186 3.41 -24.15 -21.01
C LEU A 186 2.55 -24.38 -19.75
N ASN A 187 2.82 -23.67 -18.66
CA ASN A 187 2.13 -23.87 -17.38
C ASN A 187 0.61 -23.66 -17.48
N PRO A 188 0.10 -22.62 -18.16
CA PRO A 188 -1.34 -22.45 -18.37
C PRO A 188 -1.97 -23.57 -19.22
N LEU A 189 -1.26 -24.06 -20.23
CA LEU A 189 -1.74 -25.18 -21.05
C LEU A 189 -1.81 -26.47 -20.22
N VAL A 190 -0.81 -26.74 -19.40
CA VAL A 190 -0.80 -27.89 -18.48
C VAL A 190 -1.96 -27.80 -17.49
N ASP A 191 -2.27 -26.61 -16.97
CA ASP A 191 -3.39 -26.41 -16.05
C ASP A 191 -4.75 -26.68 -16.73
N VAL A 192 -4.97 -26.12 -17.92
CA VAL A 192 -6.19 -26.35 -18.71
C VAL A 192 -6.34 -27.83 -19.06
N LEU A 193 -5.26 -28.50 -19.50
CA LEU A 193 -5.28 -29.93 -19.78
C LEU A 193 -5.56 -30.75 -18.51
N SER A 194 -5.00 -30.36 -17.37
CA SER A 194 -5.26 -31.03 -16.09
C SER A 194 -6.74 -30.94 -15.69
N LEU A 195 -7.38 -29.79 -15.95
CA LEU A 195 -8.80 -29.55 -15.70
C LEU A 195 -9.69 -30.32 -16.68
N MET A 196 -9.34 -30.32 -17.96
CA MET A 196 -10.09 -31.03 -19.02
C MET A 196 -10.07 -32.55 -18.84
N PHE A 197 -8.92 -33.11 -18.43
CA PHE A 197 -8.71 -34.56 -18.34
C PHE A 197 -8.74 -35.09 -16.90
N GLY A 198 -8.94 -34.24 -15.89
CA GLY A 198 -9.04 -34.62 -14.48
C GLY A 198 -7.75 -35.20 -13.87
N ILE A 199 -6.58 -34.80 -14.37
CA ILE A 199 -5.28 -35.37 -13.96
C ILE A 199 -4.69 -34.58 -12.79
N ASN A 200 -4.91 -35.08 -11.57
CA ASN A 200 -4.54 -34.40 -10.32
C ASN A 200 -3.02 -34.14 -10.15
N ASP A 201 -2.16 -35.01 -10.69
CA ASP A 201 -0.70 -34.82 -10.62
C ASP A 201 -0.24 -33.63 -11.49
N LEU A 202 -0.85 -33.45 -12.67
CA LEU A 202 -0.58 -32.30 -13.54
C LEU A 202 -1.08 -30.99 -12.92
N LYS A 203 -2.20 -31.04 -12.20
CA LYS A 203 -2.72 -29.90 -11.43
C LYS A 203 -1.79 -29.51 -10.28
N SER A 204 -1.14 -30.48 -9.66
CA SER A 204 -0.14 -30.22 -8.60
C SER A 204 1.13 -29.59 -9.19
N ALA A 205 1.57 -30.06 -10.36
CA ALA A 205 2.69 -29.46 -11.09
C ALA A 205 2.39 -28.03 -11.58
N SER A 206 1.19 -27.78 -12.12
CA SER A 206 0.78 -26.42 -12.56
C SER A 206 0.71 -25.44 -11.38
N SER A 207 0.17 -25.90 -10.25
CA SER A 207 0.10 -25.13 -9.01
C SER A 207 1.48 -24.78 -8.47
N TYR A 208 2.44 -25.70 -8.53
CA TYR A 208 3.83 -25.41 -8.16
C TYR A 208 4.48 -24.39 -9.12
N GLY A 209 4.20 -24.50 -10.42
CA GLY A 209 4.62 -23.52 -11.42
C GLY A 209 4.13 -22.11 -11.10
N TYR A 210 2.83 -21.96 -10.83
CA TYR A 210 2.23 -20.69 -10.41
C TYR A 210 2.78 -20.17 -9.08
N ALA A 211 3.09 -21.05 -8.12
CA ALA A 211 3.69 -20.64 -6.85
C ALA A 211 5.09 -20.04 -7.06
N LYS A 212 5.91 -20.63 -7.93
CA LYS A 212 7.26 -20.12 -8.24
C LYS A 212 7.19 -18.83 -9.05
N GLU A 213 6.30 -18.74 -10.03
CA GLU A 213 6.02 -17.52 -10.79
C GLU A 213 5.58 -16.38 -9.85
N ASN A 214 4.65 -16.64 -8.93
CA ASN A 214 4.21 -15.68 -7.93
C ASN A 214 5.35 -15.23 -7.02
N GLN A 215 6.23 -16.15 -6.59
CA GLN A 215 7.40 -15.80 -5.78
C GLN A 215 8.37 -14.90 -6.55
N GLN A 216 8.52 -15.13 -7.85
CA GLN A 216 9.35 -14.30 -8.72
C GLN A 216 8.69 -12.92 -8.93
N ALA A 217 7.38 -12.88 -9.22
CA ALA A 217 6.62 -11.65 -9.38
C ALA A 217 6.66 -10.77 -8.13
N LYS A 218 6.56 -11.35 -6.92
CA LYS A 218 6.72 -10.63 -5.65
C LYS A 218 8.08 -9.95 -5.48
N LYS A 219 9.10 -10.42 -6.19
CA LYS A 219 10.45 -9.84 -6.18
C LYS A 219 10.67 -8.86 -7.32
N SER A 220 10.04 -9.05 -8.49
CA SER A 220 10.37 -8.29 -9.70
C SER A 220 9.28 -7.33 -10.19
N THR A 221 8.06 -7.43 -9.66
CA THR A 221 6.94 -6.55 -10.02
C THR A 221 6.75 -5.50 -8.94
N ILE A 222 6.81 -4.23 -9.35
CA ILE A 222 6.64 -3.10 -8.44
C ILE A 222 5.14 -2.98 -8.12
N GLU A 223 4.82 -2.93 -6.83
CA GLU A 223 3.50 -2.63 -6.30
C GLU A 223 3.46 -1.22 -5.74
N GLY A 224 2.26 -0.75 -5.41
CA GLY A 224 2.06 0.55 -4.78
C GLY A 224 0.91 0.57 -3.80
N ALA A 225 0.93 1.55 -2.91
CA ALA A 225 -0.13 1.81 -1.95
C ALA A 225 -0.37 3.32 -1.83
N LEU A 226 -1.63 3.71 -1.65
CA LEU A 226 -2.03 5.08 -1.38
C LEU A 226 -3.07 5.08 -0.27
N ILE A 227 -2.91 5.98 0.70
CA ILE A 227 -3.95 6.22 1.70
C ILE A 227 -4.03 7.71 2.03
N THR A 228 -5.27 8.19 2.13
CA THR A 228 -5.58 9.60 2.40
C THR A 228 -6.46 9.68 3.63
N ILE A 229 -6.06 10.54 4.57
CA ILE A 229 -6.83 10.83 5.78
C ILE A 229 -7.15 12.31 5.88
N GLU A 230 -8.35 12.62 6.36
CA GLU A 230 -8.73 13.97 6.76
C GLU A 230 -8.07 14.33 8.10
N ASN A 231 -7.38 15.46 8.16
CA ASN A 231 -6.51 15.81 9.29
C ASN A 231 -7.30 16.05 10.59
N SER A 232 -8.49 16.63 10.50
CA SER A 232 -9.32 17.05 11.64
C SER A 232 -10.08 15.89 12.27
N THR A 233 -10.59 14.97 11.46
CA THR A 233 -11.46 13.87 11.90
C THR A 233 -10.73 12.54 12.03
N GLY A 234 -9.68 12.32 11.22
CA GLY A 234 -9.06 11.02 11.01
C GLY A 234 -9.80 10.15 10.01
N HIS A 235 -10.79 10.66 9.29
CA HIS A 235 -11.52 9.91 8.27
C HIS A 235 -10.58 9.40 7.19
N ILE A 236 -10.59 8.09 6.95
CA ILE A 236 -9.93 7.51 5.79
C ILE A 236 -10.85 7.75 4.58
N VAL A 237 -10.45 8.69 3.73
CA VAL A 237 -11.26 9.16 2.61
C VAL A 237 -10.90 8.52 1.27
N ALA A 238 -9.71 7.91 1.17
CA ALA A 238 -9.31 7.08 0.04
C ALA A 238 -8.27 6.03 0.47
N MET A 239 -8.32 4.84 -0.14
CA MET A 239 -7.42 3.72 0.13
C MET A 239 -7.21 2.86 -1.11
N VAL A 240 -5.94 2.66 -1.48
CA VAL A 240 -5.50 1.76 -2.55
C VAL A 240 -4.41 0.85 -1.97
N GLY A 241 -4.65 -0.46 -1.95
CA GLY A 241 -3.75 -1.45 -1.35
C GLY A 241 -2.81 -2.17 -2.33
N GLY A 242 -2.92 -1.91 -3.64
CA GLY A 242 -2.12 -2.61 -4.66
C GLY A 242 -2.61 -2.37 -6.08
N SER A 243 -1.94 -3.02 -7.02
CA SER A 243 -2.20 -2.94 -8.46
C SER A 243 -3.52 -3.57 -8.91
N ASP A 244 -3.94 -4.66 -8.28
CA ASP A 244 -5.16 -5.38 -8.60
C ASP A 244 -5.71 -6.13 -7.39
N PHE A 245 -6.95 -5.83 -7.00
CA PHE A 245 -7.61 -6.51 -5.89
C PHE A 245 -8.11 -7.92 -6.27
N LYS A 246 -8.46 -8.15 -7.56
CA LYS A 246 -9.09 -9.42 -7.98
C LYS A 246 -8.16 -10.60 -7.76
N THR A 247 -6.87 -10.40 -8.02
CA THR A 247 -5.84 -11.42 -7.84
C THR A 247 -5.05 -11.25 -6.54
N LYS A 248 -4.93 -10.03 -6.00
CA LYS A 248 -4.10 -9.72 -4.82
C LYS A 248 -4.87 -8.91 -3.77
N GLN A 249 -5.53 -9.60 -2.85
CA GLN A 249 -6.31 -8.97 -1.77
C GLN A 249 -5.46 -8.39 -0.63
N TYR A 250 -4.14 -8.59 -0.64
CA TYR A 250 -3.24 -8.05 0.39
C TYR A 250 -3.23 -6.52 0.38
N ASN A 251 -3.67 -5.90 1.48
CA ASN A 251 -3.81 -4.45 1.57
C ASN A 251 -2.53 -3.77 2.06
N ARG A 252 -1.72 -3.29 1.11
CA ARG A 252 -0.44 -2.65 1.44
C ARG A 252 -0.58 -1.30 2.13
N ALA A 253 -1.74 -0.65 2.03
CA ALA A 253 -1.96 0.63 2.69
C ALA A 253 -1.98 0.49 4.22
N THR A 254 -2.42 -0.66 4.74
CA THR A 254 -2.64 -0.90 6.17
C THR A 254 -1.69 -1.96 6.73
N ASP A 255 -1.46 -3.03 5.97
CA ASP A 255 -0.85 -4.26 6.49
C ASP A 255 0.63 -4.37 6.14
N ALA A 256 1.09 -3.67 5.10
CA ALA A 256 2.49 -3.71 4.69
C ALA A 256 3.43 -3.19 5.77
N LYS A 257 4.46 -3.97 6.05
CA LYS A 257 5.57 -3.63 6.94
C LYS A 257 6.79 -3.33 6.10
N VAL A 258 6.85 -2.10 5.62
CA VAL A 258 7.83 -1.61 4.63
C VAL A 258 8.73 -0.54 5.24
N MET A 259 9.92 -0.36 4.67
CA MET A 259 10.90 0.58 5.21
C MET A 259 10.58 2.01 4.76
N PRO A 260 10.33 2.97 5.68
CA PRO A 260 9.95 4.34 5.33
C PRO A 260 11.10 5.15 4.71
N GLY A 261 12.34 4.73 4.96
CA GLY A 261 13.52 5.48 4.57
C GLY A 261 13.50 6.89 5.19
N SER A 262 13.84 7.90 4.39
CA SER A 262 13.93 9.29 4.88
C SER A 262 12.62 9.95 5.33
N THR A 263 11.44 9.33 5.14
CA THR A 263 10.18 9.87 5.69
C THR A 263 10.09 9.71 7.21
N ILE A 264 10.97 8.92 7.84
CA ILE A 264 11.05 8.82 9.31
C ILE A 264 11.66 10.10 9.94
N LYS A 265 12.49 10.84 9.19
CA LYS A 265 13.27 11.98 9.71
C LYS A 265 12.39 13.02 10.42
N PRO A 266 11.26 13.49 9.84
CA PRO A 266 10.39 14.46 10.51
C PRO A 266 9.90 14.02 11.90
N LEU A 267 9.69 12.71 12.13
CA LEU A 267 9.17 12.22 13.40
C LEU A 267 10.18 12.46 14.53
N TYR A 268 11.45 12.06 14.39
CA TYR A 268 12.44 12.34 15.44
C TYR A 268 12.96 13.79 15.42
N TYR A 269 12.91 14.48 14.27
CA TYR A 269 13.16 15.93 14.23
C TYR A 269 12.15 16.69 15.09
N SER A 270 10.90 16.24 15.17
CA SER A 270 9.91 16.85 16.06
C SER A 270 10.29 16.73 17.54
N ALA A 271 10.94 15.63 17.94
CA ALA A 271 11.52 15.50 19.29
C ALA A 271 12.69 16.48 19.49
N ALA A 272 13.52 16.70 18.45
CA ALA A 272 14.59 17.69 18.49
C ALA A 272 14.07 19.10 18.74
N ILE A 273 13.01 19.51 18.02
CA ILE A 273 12.35 20.80 18.24
C ILE A 273 11.75 20.88 19.66
N SER A 274 11.08 19.81 20.11
CA SER A 274 10.49 19.75 21.46
C SER A 274 11.54 19.88 22.58
N SER A 275 12.76 19.41 22.33
CA SER A 275 13.86 19.51 23.31
C SER A 275 14.33 20.96 23.56
N ARG A 276 13.94 21.91 22.71
CA ARG A 276 14.41 23.32 22.66
C ARG A 276 15.92 23.50 22.46
N LYS A 277 16.68 22.42 22.29
CA LYS A 277 18.11 22.45 21.92
C LYS A 277 18.30 22.74 20.43
N TYR A 278 17.28 22.49 19.63
CA TYR A 278 17.31 22.63 18.18
C TYR A 278 16.24 23.62 17.72
N THR A 279 16.61 24.46 16.76
CA THR A 279 15.72 25.35 16.03
C THR A 279 15.91 25.14 14.53
N PRO A 280 15.00 25.63 13.68
CA PRO A 280 15.19 25.59 12.22
C PRO A 280 16.52 26.21 11.75
N ALA A 281 17.07 27.14 12.53
CA ALA A 281 18.32 27.86 12.26
C ALA A 281 19.56 27.23 12.92
N THR A 282 19.43 26.13 13.66
CA THR A 282 20.58 25.41 14.22
C THR A 282 21.52 24.99 13.09
N ARG A 283 22.82 25.31 13.23
CA ARG A 283 23.86 24.88 12.29
C ARG A 283 24.29 23.45 12.59
N LEU A 284 24.30 22.63 11.54
CA LEU A 284 24.78 21.25 11.53
C LEU A 284 25.93 21.13 10.53
N TYR A 285 26.73 20.08 10.68
CA TYR A 285 27.86 19.82 9.78
C TYR A 285 27.56 18.62 8.88
N ASP A 286 27.60 18.85 7.57
CA ASP A 286 27.47 17.85 6.52
C ASP A 286 28.85 17.56 5.92
N GLY A 287 29.45 16.46 6.36
CA GLY A 287 30.76 15.97 5.91
C GLY A 287 30.98 14.51 6.33
N PRO A 288 32.11 13.89 5.95
CA PRO A 288 32.42 12.54 6.38
C PRO A 288 32.50 12.44 7.92
N VAL A 289 31.61 11.64 8.51
CA VAL A 289 31.52 11.43 9.97
C VAL A 289 31.32 9.94 10.23
N VAL A 290 32.01 9.42 11.25
CA VAL A 290 31.76 8.08 11.80
C VAL A 290 30.95 8.26 13.09
N PHE A 291 29.80 7.60 13.15
CA PHE A 291 28.96 7.59 14.34
C PHE A 291 29.25 6.34 15.16
N PHE A 292 29.26 6.48 16.48
CA PHE A 292 29.42 5.37 17.43
C PHE A 292 28.21 5.35 18.34
N ASP A 293 27.57 4.19 18.46
CA ASP A 293 26.49 4.02 19.44
C ASP A 293 27.04 3.63 20.82
N GLU A 294 26.14 3.46 21.80
CA GLU A 294 26.51 3.13 23.18
C GLU A 294 27.23 1.77 23.32
N LEU A 295 27.07 0.88 22.34
CA LEU A 295 27.75 -0.42 22.28
C LEU A 295 29.08 -0.34 21.51
N GLY A 296 29.51 0.85 21.09
CA GLY A 296 30.74 1.07 20.32
C GLY A 296 30.66 0.64 18.86
N ARG A 297 29.46 0.33 18.33
CA ARG A 297 29.30 -0.05 16.92
C ARG A 297 29.45 1.20 16.06
N SER A 298 30.32 1.13 15.06
CA SER A 298 30.54 2.23 14.13
C SER A 298 29.53 2.19 12.97
N PHE A 299 29.14 3.38 12.51
CA PHE A 299 28.31 3.55 11.33
C PHE A 299 28.78 4.77 10.53
N THR A 300 29.12 4.54 9.26
CA THR A 300 29.58 5.59 8.34
C THR A 300 28.53 5.81 7.27
N PRO A 301 27.63 6.80 7.43
CA PRO A 301 26.62 7.10 6.43
C PRO A 301 27.22 7.80 5.22
N MET A 302 26.64 7.56 4.05
CA MET A 302 26.86 8.36 2.85
C MET A 302 25.60 9.17 2.52
N ASN A 303 25.77 10.39 2.04
CA ASN A 303 24.67 11.14 1.42
C ASN A 303 24.27 10.49 0.10
N PHE A 304 22.99 10.62 -0.29
CA PHE A 304 22.43 9.99 -1.49
C PHE A 304 23.21 10.32 -2.78
N LEU A 305 23.66 11.58 -2.90
CA LEU A 305 24.45 12.07 -4.04
C LEU A 305 25.96 11.90 -3.85
N GLY A 306 26.42 11.47 -2.68
CA GLY A 306 27.85 11.36 -2.36
C GLY A 306 28.57 12.70 -2.19
N THR A 307 27.84 13.82 -2.16
CA THR A 307 28.38 15.17 -1.97
C THR A 307 28.13 15.69 -0.55
N TRP A 308 28.93 16.68 -0.15
CA TRP A 308 28.90 17.30 1.17
C TRP A 308 28.74 18.82 1.01
N GLU A 309 27.86 19.43 1.80
CA GLU A 309 27.60 20.88 1.78
C GLU A 309 28.29 21.65 2.91
N GLY A 310 29.00 20.98 3.82
CA GLY A 310 29.66 21.64 4.95
C GLY A 310 28.66 22.13 6.00
N SER A 311 28.74 23.41 6.41
CA SER A 311 27.80 23.94 7.42
C SER A 311 26.43 24.23 6.82
N VAL A 312 25.40 23.53 7.29
CA VAL A 312 24.02 23.66 6.82
C VAL A 312 23.06 23.98 7.97
N LEU A 313 21.94 24.63 7.68
CA LEU A 313 20.87 24.82 8.65
C LEU A 313 20.07 23.52 8.82
N LEU A 314 19.56 23.27 10.02
CA LEU A 314 18.71 22.11 10.34
C LEU A 314 17.51 21.99 9.40
N ARG A 315 16.85 23.12 9.08
CA ARG A 315 15.74 23.11 8.10
C ARG A 315 16.20 22.69 6.70
N ASN A 316 17.40 23.09 6.27
CA ASN A 316 17.94 22.75 4.95
C ASN A 316 18.35 21.28 4.90
N ALA A 317 18.92 20.76 5.99
CA ALA A 317 19.22 19.34 6.14
C ALA A 317 17.96 18.48 5.99
N LEU A 318 16.84 18.87 6.61
CA LEU A 318 15.57 18.17 6.45
C LEU A 318 15.01 18.33 5.03
N ALA A 319 15.01 19.56 4.49
CA ALA A 319 14.48 19.87 3.16
C ALA A 319 15.17 19.10 2.03
N LYS A 320 16.51 18.98 2.11
CA LYS A 320 17.34 18.23 1.16
C LYS A 320 17.56 16.77 1.57
N SER A 321 16.98 16.35 2.68
CA SER A 321 17.05 14.97 3.18
C SER A 321 18.46 14.44 3.43
N MET A 322 19.39 15.28 3.90
CA MET A 322 20.79 14.92 4.15
C MET A 322 20.91 13.86 5.24
N ASN A 323 21.82 12.89 5.10
CA ASN A 323 21.93 11.77 6.03
C ASN A 323 22.78 12.14 7.26
N VAL A 324 23.96 12.73 7.06
CA VAL A 324 24.87 13.05 8.18
C VAL A 324 24.28 14.03 9.18
N PRO A 325 23.80 15.23 8.79
CA PRO A 325 23.16 16.16 9.71
C PRO A 325 21.96 15.54 10.45
N SER A 326 21.18 14.69 9.78
CA SER A 326 20.03 14.03 10.39
C SER A 326 20.43 13.04 11.48
N LEU A 327 21.54 12.33 11.31
CA LEU A 327 22.07 11.43 12.32
C LEU A 327 22.72 12.17 13.49
N GLN A 328 23.28 13.37 13.26
CA GLN A 328 23.68 14.28 14.34
C GLN A 328 22.48 14.74 15.18
N VAL A 329 21.34 15.03 14.53
CA VAL A 329 20.09 15.33 15.24
C VAL A 329 19.63 14.14 16.07
N LEU A 330 19.62 12.92 15.49
CA LEU A 330 19.26 11.71 16.23
C LEU A 330 20.18 11.47 17.42
N GLN A 331 21.50 11.63 17.24
CA GLN A 331 22.49 11.47 18.31
C GLN A 331 22.24 12.45 19.45
N GLY A 332 22.02 13.73 19.14
CA GLY A 332 21.85 14.75 20.18
C GLY A 332 20.48 14.74 20.88
N VAL A 333 19.45 14.17 20.24
CA VAL A 333 18.17 13.87 20.88
C VAL A 333 18.26 12.62 21.75
N GLY A 334 18.99 11.60 21.31
CA GLY A 334 19.07 10.28 21.93
C GLY A 334 18.00 9.32 21.40
N PHE A 335 18.33 8.02 21.37
CA PHE A 335 17.46 7.00 20.77
C PHE A 335 16.13 6.85 21.49
N ASP A 336 16.11 6.80 22.82
CA ASP A 336 14.87 6.55 23.56
C ASP A 336 13.86 7.70 23.42
N VAL A 337 14.33 8.95 23.43
CA VAL A 337 13.46 10.13 23.21
C VAL A 337 12.94 10.15 21.77
N ALA A 338 13.79 9.83 20.80
CA ALA A 338 13.38 9.73 19.41
C ALA A 338 12.35 8.61 19.20
N ILE A 339 12.56 7.43 19.79
CA ILE A 339 11.67 6.27 19.69
C ILE A 339 10.34 6.55 20.39
N ASP A 340 10.32 7.15 21.59
CA ASP A 340 9.07 7.51 22.27
C ASP A 340 8.24 8.48 21.40
N ARG A 341 8.87 9.51 20.82
CA ARG A 341 8.21 10.42 19.89
C ARG A 341 7.69 9.71 18.63
N MET A 342 8.52 8.89 17.99
CA MET A 342 8.14 8.15 16.77
C MET A 342 6.97 7.20 17.04
N SER A 343 7.03 6.44 18.14
CA SER A 343 5.98 5.48 18.51
C SER A 343 4.64 6.17 18.73
N ARG A 344 4.61 7.32 19.42
CA ARG A 344 3.39 8.12 19.60
C ARG A 344 2.81 8.64 18.29
N LEU A 345 3.66 9.11 17.38
CA LEU A 345 3.22 9.61 16.07
C LEU A 345 2.69 8.48 15.17
N LEU A 346 3.32 7.31 15.21
CA LEU A 346 2.93 6.14 14.42
C LEU A 346 1.74 5.36 15.00
N GLY A 347 1.42 5.54 16.29
CA GLY A 347 0.38 4.78 17.00
C GLY A 347 0.89 3.39 17.38
N MET A 348 2.14 3.31 17.82
CA MET A 348 2.89 2.09 18.10
C MET A 348 3.52 2.14 19.50
N GLU A 349 2.89 2.83 20.45
CA GLU A 349 3.40 3.03 21.81
C GLU A 349 3.67 1.71 22.53
N ASP A 350 2.81 0.72 22.35
CA ASP A 350 2.95 -0.62 22.94
C ASP A 350 4.15 -1.40 22.37
N GLN A 351 4.63 -1.01 21.19
CA GLN A 351 5.74 -1.67 20.48
C GLN A 351 7.05 -0.88 20.61
N LYS A 352 7.09 0.22 21.37
CA LYS A 352 8.29 1.08 21.49
C LYS A 352 9.54 0.37 22.02
N ASN A 353 9.34 -0.71 22.78
CA ASN A 353 10.41 -1.52 23.34
C ASN A 353 10.82 -2.71 22.44
N ASP A 354 10.12 -2.94 21.33
CA ASP A 354 10.50 -3.97 20.36
C ASP A 354 11.80 -3.56 19.65
N ILE A 355 12.89 -4.25 19.96
CA ILE A 355 14.22 -3.99 19.42
C ILE A 355 14.35 -4.29 17.92
N ARG A 356 13.46 -5.09 17.34
CA ARG A 356 13.44 -5.38 15.91
C ARG A 356 12.78 -4.24 15.14
N LEU A 357 11.74 -3.68 15.74
CA LEU A 357 11.03 -2.54 15.16
C LEU A 357 11.78 -1.22 15.38
N PHE A 358 12.25 -0.97 16.60
CA PHE A 358 12.96 0.24 17.00
C PHE A 358 14.38 -0.08 17.52
N PRO A 359 15.31 -0.47 16.62
CA PRO A 359 16.68 -0.74 17.02
C PRO A 359 17.39 0.55 17.46
N ARG A 360 18.09 0.50 18.59
CA ARG A 360 18.89 1.62 19.12
C ARG A 360 20.24 1.70 18.40
N ASN A 361 20.19 2.04 17.11
CA ASN A 361 21.36 2.21 16.25
C ASN A 361 21.10 3.30 15.18
N PHE A 362 22.16 3.86 14.61
CA PHE A 362 22.04 4.94 13.63
C PHE A 362 21.26 4.61 12.35
N PRO A 363 21.26 3.36 11.83
CA PRO A 363 20.37 2.99 10.73
C PRO A 363 18.88 3.32 10.96
N LEU A 364 18.38 3.32 12.19
CA LEU A 364 17.03 3.77 12.53
C LEU A 364 16.74 5.19 12.00
N GLY A 365 17.69 6.11 12.14
CA GLY A 365 17.56 7.50 11.68
C GLY A 365 17.44 7.67 10.17
N LEU A 366 17.77 6.62 9.41
CA LEU A 366 17.62 6.55 7.96
C LEU A 366 16.41 5.72 7.53
N GLY A 367 15.58 5.28 8.48
CA GLY A 367 14.34 4.55 8.22
C GLY A 367 14.53 3.04 8.09
N VAL A 368 15.55 2.46 8.72
CA VAL A 368 15.67 1.00 8.88
C VAL A 368 14.76 0.55 10.04
N THR A 369 13.46 0.54 9.76
CA THR A 369 12.35 0.11 10.61
C THR A 369 11.17 -0.26 9.71
N ALA A 370 10.12 -0.89 10.23
CA ALA A 370 8.99 -1.35 9.45
C ALA A 370 7.70 -0.62 9.84
N VAL A 371 7.08 0.10 8.91
CA VAL A 371 5.84 0.85 9.12
C VAL A 371 4.88 0.65 7.96
N SER A 372 3.59 0.88 8.15
CA SER A 372 2.61 0.92 7.08
C SER A 372 2.33 2.35 6.58
N PRO A 373 1.84 2.51 5.34
CA PRO A 373 1.39 3.81 4.84
C PRO A 373 0.36 4.50 5.74
N LEU A 374 -0.59 3.74 6.33
CA LEU A 374 -1.55 4.26 7.30
C LEU A 374 -0.87 4.89 8.52
N GLN A 375 0.15 4.24 9.09
CA GLN A 375 0.89 4.74 10.24
C GLN A 375 1.66 6.03 9.89
N MET A 376 2.24 6.08 8.70
CA MET A 376 2.93 7.27 8.20
C MET A 376 1.97 8.44 7.92
N ALA A 377 0.79 8.16 7.37
CA ALA A 377 -0.26 9.16 7.19
C ALA A 377 -0.72 9.73 8.54
N ARG A 378 -1.00 8.88 9.53
CA ARG A 378 -1.33 9.28 10.91
C ARG A 378 -0.27 10.20 11.51
N ALA A 379 1.01 9.83 11.38
CA ALA A 379 2.13 10.61 11.91
C ALA A 379 2.20 12.01 11.29
N PHE A 380 2.00 12.14 9.98
CA PHE A 380 2.06 13.42 9.28
C PHE A 380 0.80 14.27 9.50
N ALA A 381 -0.37 13.65 9.58
CA ALA A 381 -1.61 14.35 9.91
C ALA A 381 -1.55 15.00 11.30
N THR A 382 -0.78 14.43 12.23
CA THR A 382 -0.53 15.05 13.53
C THR A 382 0.15 16.42 13.40
N PHE A 383 1.07 16.60 12.45
CA PHE A 383 1.68 17.92 12.19
C PHE A 383 0.67 18.90 11.61
N ALA A 384 -0.16 18.45 10.68
CA ALA A 384 -1.23 19.25 10.09
C ALA A 384 -2.32 19.64 11.11
N ASN A 385 -2.56 18.77 12.09
CA ASN A 385 -3.58 18.91 13.13
C ASN A 385 -3.04 19.52 14.42
N GLN A 386 -2.12 20.49 14.30
CA GLN A 386 -1.58 21.27 15.43
C GLN A 386 -0.99 20.42 16.57
N GLY A 387 -0.42 19.27 16.23
CA GLY A 387 0.23 18.36 17.17
C GLY A 387 -0.71 17.40 17.91
N ARG A 388 -2.00 17.35 17.54
CA ARG A 388 -2.96 16.37 18.05
C ARG A 388 -2.95 15.11 17.21
N SER A 389 -2.94 13.95 17.85
CA SER A 389 -3.06 12.66 17.18
C SER A 389 -4.32 12.58 16.34
N THR A 390 -4.16 12.22 15.08
CA THR A 390 -5.25 11.98 14.14
C THR A 390 -5.43 10.47 13.99
N ASP A 391 -6.20 9.88 14.88
CA ASP A 391 -6.44 8.42 14.86
C ASP A 391 -7.33 8.06 13.67
N PRO A 392 -6.85 7.22 12.73
CA PRO A 392 -7.60 6.90 11.52
C PRO A 392 -8.90 6.13 11.80
N MET A 393 -9.97 6.48 11.09
CA MET A 393 -11.29 5.89 11.23
C MET A 393 -11.89 5.60 9.85
N ALA A 394 -12.45 4.40 9.68
CA ALA A 394 -13.14 4.00 8.45
C ALA A 394 -14.66 3.86 8.61
N ILE A 395 -15.15 3.65 9.85
CA ILE A 395 -16.55 3.36 10.16
C ILE A 395 -17.14 4.53 10.94
N VAL A 396 -18.22 5.10 10.42
CA VAL A 396 -18.99 6.18 11.06
C VAL A 396 -20.01 5.60 12.04
N SER A 397 -20.81 4.65 11.55
CA SER A 397 -21.88 4.00 12.29
C SER A 397 -22.25 2.65 11.67
N VAL A 398 -22.90 1.80 12.47
CA VAL A 398 -23.36 0.46 12.09
C VAL A 398 -24.80 0.30 12.53
N GLU A 399 -25.67 -0.11 11.61
CA GLU A 399 -27.10 -0.36 11.85
C GLU A 399 -27.44 -1.83 11.57
N ASP A 400 -28.34 -2.41 12.37
CA ASP A 400 -28.89 -3.73 12.13
C ASP A 400 -29.90 -3.74 10.97
N ARG A 401 -30.40 -4.94 10.61
CA ARG A 401 -31.41 -5.13 9.55
C ARG A 401 -32.72 -4.39 9.78
N ASN A 402 -33.02 -3.98 11.01
CA ASN A 402 -34.23 -3.28 11.39
C ASN A 402 -34.00 -1.75 11.44
N GLY A 403 -32.79 -1.27 11.13
CA GLY A 403 -32.41 0.13 11.22
C GLY A 403 -32.05 0.60 12.63
N ASN A 404 -31.86 -0.32 13.59
CA ASN A 404 -31.39 0.05 14.92
C ASN A 404 -29.87 0.24 14.89
N ILE A 405 -29.40 1.34 15.48
CA ILE A 405 -27.98 1.62 15.63
C ILE A 405 -27.35 0.64 16.62
N VAL A 406 -26.33 -0.08 16.17
CA VAL A 406 -25.55 -1.04 16.96
C VAL A 406 -24.23 -0.44 17.43
N LEU A 407 -23.56 0.34 16.58
CA LEU A 407 -22.32 1.04 16.90
C LEU A 407 -22.34 2.48 16.34
N GLU A 408 -21.82 3.44 17.10
CA GLU A 408 -21.56 4.82 16.63
C GLU A 408 -20.12 5.28 16.95
N PRO A 409 -19.07 4.66 16.34
CA PRO A 409 -17.68 4.98 16.67
C PRO A 409 -17.33 6.47 16.55
N GLU A 410 -17.86 7.16 15.53
CA GLU A 410 -17.61 8.59 15.35
C GLU A 410 -18.17 9.43 16.50
N LYS A 411 -19.39 9.11 16.93
CA LYS A 411 -20.07 9.84 18.00
C LYS A 411 -19.40 9.62 19.35
N GLU A 412 -18.94 8.39 19.60
CA GLU A 412 -18.14 8.07 20.79
C GLU A 412 -16.82 8.84 20.79
N ARG A 413 -16.13 8.90 19.64
CA ARG A 413 -14.92 9.71 19.46
C ARG A 413 -15.18 11.19 19.78
N ILE A 414 -16.24 11.78 19.23
CA ILE A 414 -16.61 13.19 19.47
C ILE A 414 -16.91 13.43 20.95
N ARG A 415 -17.70 12.54 21.58
CA ARG A 415 -17.99 12.61 23.02
C ARG A 415 -16.72 12.55 23.86
N ASN A 416 -15.79 11.66 23.52
CA ASN A 416 -14.51 11.54 24.23
C ASN A 416 -13.65 12.80 24.07
N LEU A 417 -13.59 13.39 22.87
CA LEU A 417 -12.88 14.65 22.64
C LEU A 417 -13.46 15.81 23.46
N GLN A 418 -14.79 15.89 23.55
CA GLN A 418 -15.47 16.90 24.37
C GLN A 418 -15.19 16.71 25.87
N ARG A 419 -15.15 15.46 26.35
CA ARG A 419 -14.90 15.13 27.76
C ARG A 419 -13.46 15.42 28.20
N THR A 420 -12.46 15.08 27.38
CA THR A 420 -11.04 15.23 27.74
C THR A 420 -10.46 16.58 27.29
N GLY A 421 -11.23 17.39 26.56
CA GLY A 421 -10.75 18.58 25.88
C GLY A 421 -9.69 18.27 24.83
N GLY A 422 -9.58 17.02 24.40
CA GLY A 422 -8.56 16.53 23.45
C GLY A 422 -7.13 16.52 23.98
N LYS A 423 -6.91 16.79 25.28
CA LYS A 423 -5.55 16.87 25.86
C LYS A 423 -4.79 15.55 25.77
N ASP A 424 -5.48 14.43 25.96
CA ASP A 424 -4.88 13.09 25.90
C ASP A 424 -4.35 12.74 24.50
N LYS A 425 -4.82 13.45 23.47
CA LYS A 425 -4.35 13.30 22.09
C LYS A 425 -3.22 14.26 21.72
N GLN A 426 -2.84 15.20 22.59
CA GLN A 426 -1.80 16.18 22.27
C GLN A 426 -0.41 15.54 22.36
N ILE A 427 0.20 15.25 21.21
CA ILE A 427 1.54 14.65 21.13
C ILE A 427 2.62 15.74 21.25
N MET A 428 2.43 16.88 20.60
CA MET A 428 3.31 18.06 20.67
C MET A 428 2.48 19.34 20.68
N THR A 429 3.03 20.45 21.15
CA THR A 429 2.31 21.74 21.18
C THR A 429 1.99 22.25 19.76
N PRO A 430 0.97 23.12 19.61
CA PRO A 430 0.69 23.76 18.32
C PRO A 430 1.90 24.51 17.73
N GLN A 431 2.75 25.12 18.57
CA GLN A 431 3.97 25.82 18.18
C GLN A 431 5.01 24.87 17.60
N GLU A 432 5.26 23.74 18.27
CA GLU A 432 6.18 22.71 17.79
C GLU A 432 5.68 22.11 16.46
N ALA A 433 4.38 21.83 16.36
CA ALA A 433 3.76 21.35 15.14
C ALA A 433 3.90 22.36 13.99
N PHE A 434 3.65 23.65 14.24
CA PHE A 434 3.81 24.71 13.26
C PHE A 434 5.26 24.86 12.78
N ILE A 435 6.24 24.79 13.68
CA ILE A 435 7.67 24.81 13.32
C ILE A 435 8.01 23.60 12.43
N MET A 436 7.54 22.41 12.79
CA MET A 436 7.76 21.21 11.98
C MET A 436 7.11 21.32 10.60
N THR A 437 5.87 21.79 10.54
CA THR A 437 5.15 22.05 9.27
C THR A 437 5.92 23.06 8.41
N SER A 438 6.39 24.17 8.98
CA SER A 438 7.18 25.17 8.24
C SER A 438 8.51 24.63 7.72
N MET A 439 9.15 23.72 8.45
CA MET A 439 10.33 23.02 7.95
C MET A 439 10.01 22.02 6.82
N LEU A 440 8.81 21.43 6.82
CA LEU A 440 8.35 20.52 5.78
C LEU A 440 7.86 21.26 4.53
N GLU A 441 7.33 22.48 4.66
CA GLU A 441 7.06 23.39 3.51
C GLU A 441 8.34 23.63 2.70
N SER A 442 9.50 23.76 3.36
CA SER A 442 10.80 23.92 2.69
C SER A 442 11.16 22.76 1.75
N THR A 443 10.62 21.55 1.97
CA THR A 443 10.82 20.43 1.04
C THR A 443 10.15 20.67 -0.31
N ILE A 444 9.06 21.42 -0.32
CA ILE A 444 8.28 21.80 -1.50
C ILE A 444 8.86 23.06 -2.14
N GLU A 445 9.23 24.06 -1.35
CA GLU A 445 9.76 25.33 -1.87
C GLU A 445 11.11 25.16 -2.59
N TYR A 446 12.05 24.47 -1.94
CA TYR A 446 13.43 24.36 -2.43
C TYR A 446 14.10 22.99 -2.20
N GLY A 447 13.40 22.04 -1.59
CA GLY A 447 13.92 20.72 -1.27
C GLY A 447 13.49 19.61 -2.25
N THR A 448 13.37 18.40 -1.72
CA THR A 448 13.19 17.18 -2.52
C THR A 448 11.86 17.06 -3.26
N LEU A 449 10.81 17.77 -2.86
CA LEU A 449 9.49 17.76 -3.51
C LEU A 449 9.29 18.91 -4.51
N ARG A 450 10.24 19.85 -4.60
CA ARG A 450 10.13 21.01 -5.48
C ARG A 450 9.87 20.64 -6.94
N SER A 451 10.54 19.62 -7.45
CA SER A 451 10.35 19.15 -8.83
C SER A 451 8.97 18.53 -9.04
N SER A 452 8.44 17.81 -8.06
CA SER A 452 7.10 17.22 -8.11
C SER A 452 6.01 18.27 -8.23
N MET A 453 6.19 19.41 -7.55
CA MET A 453 5.25 20.52 -7.58
C MET A 453 5.25 21.33 -8.89
N ARG A 454 6.22 21.10 -9.78
CA ARG A 454 6.17 21.66 -11.15
C ARG A 454 5.16 20.95 -12.05
N ALA A 455 4.65 19.80 -11.63
CA ALA A 455 3.68 19.01 -12.39
C ALA A 455 2.22 19.40 -12.10
N VAL A 456 1.99 20.43 -11.27
CA VAL A 456 0.66 20.90 -10.86
C VAL A 456 0.54 22.41 -11.09
N GLU A 457 -0.67 22.88 -11.34
CA GLU A 457 -0.98 24.24 -11.77
C GLU A 457 -2.29 24.75 -11.13
N GLY A 458 -2.61 26.04 -11.35
CA GLY A 458 -3.88 26.66 -10.95
C GLY A 458 -3.96 27.01 -9.46
N SER A 459 -5.18 27.09 -8.91
CA SER A 459 -5.44 27.45 -7.51
C SER A 459 -4.78 26.52 -6.48
N PHE A 460 -4.43 25.31 -6.90
CA PHE A 460 -3.66 24.38 -6.07
C PHE A 460 -2.25 24.88 -5.78
N ALA A 461 -1.68 25.73 -6.64
CA ALA A 461 -0.37 26.36 -6.40
C ALA A 461 -0.39 27.30 -5.18
N ASP A 462 -1.55 27.86 -4.82
CA ASP A 462 -1.72 28.74 -3.66
C ASP A 462 -2.03 27.99 -2.36
N MET A 463 -2.40 26.70 -2.46
CA MET A 463 -2.65 25.83 -1.31
C MET A 463 -1.37 25.63 -0.51
N ALA A 464 -1.41 25.81 0.81
CA ALA A 464 -0.27 25.44 1.63
C ALA A 464 -0.11 23.92 1.63
N LEU A 465 1.12 23.48 1.38
CA LEU A 465 1.48 22.08 1.27
C LEU A 465 2.79 21.87 2.02
N ALA A 466 2.90 20.73 2.68
CA ALA A 466 4.09 20.30 3.36
C ALA A 466 4.25 18.79 3.17
N GLY A 467 5.47 18.27 3.17
CA GLY A 467 5.64 16.83 3.00
C GLY A 467 7.08 16.39 3.07
N LYS A 468 7.32 15.12 2.78
CA LYS A 468 8.65 14.53 2.77
C LYS A 468 8.71 13.34 1.81
N THR A 469 9.78 13.28 1.03
CA THR A 469 10.14 12.07 0.27
C THR A 469 10.91 11.08 1.13
N GLY A 470 10.76 9.80 0.83
CA GLY A 470 11.58 8.73 1.38
C GLY A 470 12.13 7.85 0.28
N THR A 471 13.39 7.47 0.44
CA THR A 471 14.02 6.43 -0.36
C THR A 471 14.87 5.62 0.59
N THR A 472 14.80 4.29 0.50
CA THR A 472 15.63 3.38 1.30
C THR A 472 17.04 3.30 0.72
N GLN A 473 18.02 2.89 1.53
CA GLN A 473 19.44 2.88 1.14
C GLN A 473 19.72 1.94 -0.05
N ASN A 474 19.01 0.82 -0.14
CA ASN A 474 19.08 -0.11 -1.27
C ASN A 474 18.17 0.29 -2.44
N TRP A 475 17.51 1.45 -2.39
CA TRP A 475 16.47 1.88 -3.33
C TRP A 475 15.36 0.83 -3.49
N GLY A 476 15.00 0.10 -2.43
CA GLY A 476 13.92 -0.90 -2.48
C GLY A 476 12.52 -0.29 -2.37
N ASP A 477 12.42 0.89 -1.76
CA ASP A 477 11.18 1.56 -1.42
C ASP A 477 11.25 3.05 -1.78
N ALA A 478 10.18 3.56 -2.39
CA ALA A 478 10.00 4.95 -2.71
C ALA A 478 8.72 5.47 -2.06
N TRP A 479 8.87 6.54 -1.28
CA TRP A 479 7.79 7.14 -0.50
C TRP A 479 7.63 8.62 -0.79
N THR A 480 6.38 9.07 -0.72
CA THR A 480 6.05 10.46 -0.44
C THR A 480 4.92 10.49 0.57
N VAL A 481 5.11 11.23 1.65
CA VAL A 481 4.05 11.54 2.61
C VAL A 481 3.94 13.05 2.69
N GLY A 482 2.77 13.58 2.41
CA GLY A 482 2.56 15.01 2.40
C GLY A 482 1.12 15.37 2.69
N PHE A 483 0.91 16.62 3.08
CA PHE A 483 -0.34 17.11 3.60
C PHE A 483 -0.61 18.56 3.22
N SER A 484 -1.88 18.89 3.12
CA SER A 484 -2.42 20.25 3.15
C SER A 484 -3.06 20.50 4.52
N PRO A 485 -3.66 21.68 4.79
CA PRO A 485 -4.49 21.86 5.98
C PRO A 485 -5.67 20.88 6.07
N TYR A 486 -6.17 20.35 4.94
CA TYR A 486 -7.34 19.47 4.92
C TYR A 486 -6.98 17.99 5.03
N TYR A 487 -6.05 17.51 4.20
CA TYR A 487 -5.79 16.09 4.01
C TYR A 487 -4.31 15.75 4.09
N THR A 488 -4.01 14.55 4.59
CA THR A 488 -2.69 13.93 4.55
C THR A 488 -2.75 12.68 3.69
N THR A 489 -1.81 12.55 2.75
CA THR A 489 -1.70 11.41 1.85
C THR A 489 -0.33 10.76 1.96
N ALA A 490 -0.28 9.45 2.16
CA ALA A 490 0.92 8.64 2.07
C ALA A 490 0.87 7.77 0.81
N ILE A 491 1.94 7.82 0.01
CA ILE A 491 2.13 6.98 -1.18
C ILE A 491 3.43 6.20 -1.04
N TRP A 492 3.37 4.91 -1.32
CA TRP A 492 4.50 3.99 -1.37
C TRP A 492 4.54 3.23 -2.70
N PHE A 493 5.75 2.99 -3.20
CA PHE A 493 6.04 2.05 -4.27
C PHE A 493 7.23 1.17 -3.88
N GLY A 494 7.15 -0.12 -4.17
CA GLY A 494 8.20 -1.08 -3.83
C GLY A 494 7.84 -2.51 -4.20
N PHE A 495 8.66 -3.46 -3.76
CA PHE A 495 8.42 -4.89 -3.93
C PHE A 495 7.81 -5.49 -2.67
N ASP A 496 6.95 -6.50 -2.81
CA ASP A 496 6.40 -7.24 -1.66
C ASP A 496 7.47 -7.98 -0.88
N THR A 497 8.50 -8.46 -1.59
CA THR A 497 9.63 -9.17 -0.99
C THR A 497 10.88 -8.28 -1.06
N PRO A 498 11.51 -7.99 0.08
CA PRO A 498 12.75 -7.22 0.09
C PRO A 498 13.88 -8.01 -0.59
N GLY A 499 14.84 -7.28 -1.15
CA GLY A 499 16.05 -7.85 -1.75
C GLY A 499 16.37 -7.30 -3.14
N ASN A 500 15.35 -6.85 -3.86
CA ASN A 500 15.55 -6.16 -5.13
C ASN A 500 15.56 -4.64 -4.96
N SER A 501 16.30 -3.99 -5.85
CA SER A 501 16.43 -2.54 -5.92
C SER A 501 15.57 -2.02 -7.06
N LEU A 502 14.76 -0.98 -6.81
CA LEU A 502 14.07 -0.21 -7.85
C LEU A 502 15.11 0.54 -8.72
N GLY A 503 16.25 0.90 -8.12
CA GLY A 503 17.34 1.63 -8.76
C GLY A 503 17.31 3.13 -8.49
N ARG A 504 18.41 3.81 -8.81
CA ARG A 504 18.65 5.23 -8.44
C ARG A 504 17.69 6.22 -9.11
N GLU A 505 17.02 5.82 -10.18
CA GLU A 505 16.03 6.66 -10.89
C GLU A 505 14.61 6.54 -10.30
N PHE A 506 14.36 5.52 -9.49
CA PHE A 506 13.04 5.21 -8.91
C PHE A 506 13.06 5.54 -7.41
N THR A 507 12.86 6.82 -7.11
CA THR A 507 12.99 7.38 -5.76
C THR A 507 11.67 8.01 -5.31
N GLY A 508 11.54 8.31 -4.02
CA GLY A 508 10.40 9.07 -3.52
C GLY A 508 10.15 10.38 -4.28
N ALA A 509 11.20 11.08 -4.71
CA ALA A 509 11.08 12.34 -5.45
C ALA A 509 10.69 12.18 -6.93
N THR A 510 11.03 11.05 -7.55
CA THR A 510 10.88 10.84 -9.02
C THR A 510 9.67 10.00 -9.38
N ILE A 511 9.20 9.11 -8.50
CA ILE A 511 8.02 8.29 -8.75
C ILE A 511 6.87 8.59 -7.79
N ALA A 512 7.09 8.65 -6.48
CA ALA A 512 6.01 8.87 -5.52
C ALA A 512 5.55 10.34 -5.47
N GLY A 513 6.50 11.29 -5.50
CA GLY A 513 6.23 12.73 -5.41
C GLY A 513 5.32 13.27 -6.52
N PRO A 514 5.58 12.99 -7.81
CA PRO A 514 4.71 13.46 -8.89
C PRO A 514 3.29 12.89 -8.81
N VAL A 515 3.13 11.62 -8.43
CA VAL A 515 1.81 11.00 -8.24
C VAL A 515 1.08 11.66 -7.07
N TRP A 516 1.78 11.87 -5.95
CA TRP A 516 1.23 12.59 -4.79
C TRP A 516 0.78 14.00 -5.17
N ALA A 517 1.59 14.76 -5.89
CA ALA A 517 1.26 16.14 -6.27
C ALA A 517 0.00 16.19 -7.15
N LYS A 518 -0.07 15.35 -8.19
CA LYS A 518 -1.25 15.27 -9.08
C LYS A 518 -2.51 14.83 -8.32
N TYR A 519 -2.38 13.82 -7.47
CA TYR A 519 -3.50 13.33 -6.67
C TYR A 519 -4.02 14.39 -5.71
N MET A 520 -3.11 15.07 -5.00
CA MET A 520 -3.47 16.17 -4.12
C MET A 520 -4.12 17.31 -4.89
N GLN A 521 -3.62 17.68 -6.08
CA GLN A 521 -4.29 18.66 -6.94
C GLN A 521 -5.73 18.25 -7.25
N LYS A 522 -5.95 16.98 -7.61
CA LYS A 522 -7.27 16.45 -7.98
C LYS A 522 -8.27 16.50 -6.83
N ILE A 523 -7.88 16.08 -5.63
CA ILE A 523 -8.78 16.07 -4.47
C ILE A 523 -9.00 17.46 -3.84
N HIS A 524 -8.19 18.45 -4.24
CA HIS A 524 -8.36 19.85 -3.83
C HIS A 524 -9.12 20.69 -4.86
N GLU A 525 -9.61 20.11 -5.96
CA GLU A 525 -10.45 20.83 -6.92
C GLU A 525 -11.71 21.38 -6.22
N GLY A 526 -11.89 22.71 -6.29
CA GLY A 526 -13.01 23.41 -5.67
C GLY A 526 -12.88 23.69 -4.17
N LEU A 527 -11.75 23.34 -3.55
CA LEU A 527 -11.47 23.73 -2.16
C LEU A 527 -10.82 25.12 -2.11
N GLU A 528 -11.24 25.91 -1.13
CA GLU A 528 -10.61 27.20 -0.84
C GLU A 528 -9.15 27.02 -0.41
N PRO A 529 -8.20 27.73 -1.05
CA PRO A 529 -6.81 27.76 -0.62
C PRO A 529 -6.68 28.15 0.85
N LYS A 530 -6.09 27.26 1.65
CA LYS A 530 -5.81 27.51 3.07
C LYS A 530 -4.31 27.52 3.32
N LYS A 531 -3.92 28.35 4.30
CA LYS A 531 -2.59 28.29 4.92
C LYS A 531 -2.65 27.47 6.21
N PHE A 532 -1.51 26.95 6.64
CA PHE A 532 -1.41 26.31 7.95
C PHE A 532 -1.67 27.33 9.06
N GLU A 533 -2.47 26.95 10.05
CA GLU A 533 -2.85 27.84 11.14
C GLU A 533 -1.63 28.18 12.00
N ARG A 534 -1.29 29.47 12.07
CA ARG A 534 -0.21 29.96 12.93
C ARG A 534 -0.75 30.13 14.35
N PRO A 535 -0.12 29.52 15.37
CA PRO A 535 -0.51 29.72 16.76
C PRO A 535 -0.45 31.20 17.16
N THR A 536 -1.41 31.65 17.97
CA THR A 536 -1.56 33.06 18.37
C THR A 536 -0.57 33.53 19.44
N SER A 537 0.12 32.61 20.10
CA SER A 537 1.09 32.90 21.17
C SER A 537 2.28 31.94 21.12
N GLY A 538 3.41 32.38 21.67
CA GLY A 538 4.69 31.67 21.59
C GLY A 538 5.44 32.04 20.32
#